data_AF-A0A2G9SHQ6-F1
#
_entry.id   AF-A0A2G9SHQ6-F1
#
_cell.length_a   1.000
_cell.length_b   1.000
_cell.length_c   1.000
_cell.angle_alpha   90.00
_cell.angle_beta   90.00
_cell.angle_gamma   90.00
#
_symmetry.space_group_name_H-M   'P 1'
#
loop_
_entity.id
_entity.type
_entity.pdbx_description
1 polymer ?
#
loop_
_entity_poly.entity_id
_entity_poly.type
_entity_poly.pdbx_seq_one_letter_code
_entity_poly.pdbx_strand_id
1 'polypeptide(L)'
;MFRTFQSTAVQQEVNTNTEALQSSKSQIKELKRTLQNLEIEMQAELSRKQGLENTLDETQCTAGAQLQKIQELICQMEAELSRVRNDLSRQSNEYKILLDIKSRLENEIATYRRLIDGNNSSELSTNLKDTNRKVKTIVQDMVNGTVVNSKISEIPLKL
;
A
#
# COMPACT_ATOMS: atom_id res chain seq x y z
N MET A 1 23.29 -106.02 10.38
CA MET A 1 24.12 -104.83 10.04
C MET A 1 23.57 -104.01 8.88
N PHE A 2 23.28 -104.60 7.70
CA PHE A 2 22.83 -103.83 6.53
C PHE A 2 21.42 -103.22 6.67
N ARG A 3 20.43 -103.99 7.17
CA ARG A 3 19.06 -103.50 7.42
C ARG A 3 19.00 -102.36 8.45
N THR A 4 19.80 -102.45 9.51
CA THR A 4 19.88 -101.42 10.54
C THR A 4 20.46 -100.12 10.00
N PHE A 5 21.46 -100.19 9.11
CA PHE A 5 22.03 -99.03 8.45
C PHE A 5 21.03 -98.32 7.52
N GLN A 6 20.27 -99.10 6.74
CA GLN A 6 19.23 -98.56 5.86
C GLN A 6 18.10 -97.88 6.66
N SER A 7 17.68 -98.48 7.79
CA SER A 7 16.69 -97.88 8.69
C SER A 7 17.18 -96.57 9.34
N THR A 8 18.46 -96.49 9.71
CA THR A 8 19.03 -95.26 10.28
C THR A 8 19.19 -94.15 9.24
N ALA A 9 19.54 -94.48 8.00
CA ALA A 9 19.65 -93.50 6.91
C ALA A 9 18.30 -92.85 6.59
N VAL A 10 17.23 -93.66 6.47
CA VAL A 10 15.87 -93.16 6.26
C VAL A 10 15.40 -92.31 7.45
N GLN A 11 15.72 -92.72 8.68
CA GLN A 11 15.36 -91.92 9.87
C GLN A 11 16.05 -90.55 9.88
N GLN A 12 17.33 -90.49 9.47
CA GLN A 12 18.06 -89.23 9.37
C GLN A 12 17.50 -88.31 8.28
N GLU A 13 17.09 -88.88 7.14
CA GLU A 13 16.42 -88.15 6.06
C GLU A 13 15.04 -87.61 6.49
N VAL A 14 14.26 -88.41 7.23
CA VAL A 14 12.98 -87.97 7.80
C VAL A 14 13.19 -86.84 8.81
N ASN A 15 14.22 -86.93 9.66
CA ASN A 15 14.52 -85.89 10.65
C ASN A 15 14.90 -84.56 9.96
N THR A 16 15.81 -84.61 8.98
CA THR A 16 16.24 -83.42 8.23
C THR A 16 15.08 -82.79 7.43
N ASN A 17 14.24 -83.59 6.79
CA ASN A 17 13.04 -83.09 6.10
C ASN A 17 12.04 -82.45 7.09
N THR A 18 11.90 -83.02 8.30
CA THR A 18 11.03 -82.47 9.35
C THR A 18 11.54 -81.13 9.86
N GLU A 19 12.86 -81.01 10.06
CA GLU A 19 13.51 -79.76 10.45
C GLU A 19 13.36 -78.67 9.36
N ALA A 20 13.59 -79.03 8.10
CA ALA A 20 13.40 -78.13 6.96
C ALA A 20 11.94 -77.64 6.85
N LEU A 21 10.97 -78.55 7.05
CA LEU A 21 9.55 -78.21 7.07
C LEU A 21 9.21 -77.26 8.22
N GLN A 22 9.76 -77.49 9.42
CA GLN A 22 9.52 -76.64 10.59
C GLN A 22 10.16 -75.24 10.42
N SER A 23 11.35 -75.19 9.81
CA SER A 23 12.00 -73.94 9.43
C SER A 23 11.15 -73.15 8.43
N SER A 24 10.68 -73.80 7.36
CA SER A 24 9.80 -73.18 6.35
C SER A 24 8.50 -72.65 6.96
N LYS A 25 7.85 -73.41 7.87
CA LYS A 25 6.66 -72.95 8.59
C LYS A 25 6.94 -71.70 9.44
N SER A 26 8.10 -71.65 10.08
CA SER A 26 8.50 -70.48 10.89
C SER A 26 8.74 -69.25 10.01
N GLN A 27 9.42 -69.42 8.86
CA GLN A 27 9.60 -68.35 7.87
C GLN A 27 8.27 -67.83 7.33
N ILE A 28 7.33 -68.72 6.99
CA ILE A 28 5.99 -68.32 6.55
C ILE A 28 5.27 -67.49 7.62
N LYS A 29 5.39 -67.88 8.90
CA LYS A 29 4.77 -67.14 10.00
C LYS A 29 5.37 -65.74 10.14
N GLU A 30 6.70 -65.62 10.01
CA GLU A 30 7.38 -64.33 10.07
C GLU A 30 7.03 -63.43 8.87
N LEU A 31 6.98 -64.00 7.67
CA LEU A 31 6.54 -63.29 6.46
C LEU A 31 5.10 -62.79 6.59
N LYS A 32 4.20 -63.59 7.18
CA LYS A 32 2.82 -63.15 7.46
C LYS A 32 2.78 -62.00 8.47
N ARG A 33 3.60 -62.06 9.52
CA ARG A 33 3.66 -61.01 10.54
C ARG A 33 4.21 -59.71 9.97
N THR A 34 5.27 -59.79 9.18
CA THR A 34 5.86 -58.62 8.51
C THR A 34 4.89 -58.00 7.50
N LEU A 35 4.17 -58.82 6.73
CA LEU A 35 3.12 -58.34 5.83
C LEU A 35 2.01 -57.59 6.58
N GLN A 36 1.50 -58.15 7.68
CA GLN A 36 0.49 -57.48 8.51
C GLN A 36 1.00 -56.16 9.09
N ASN A 37 2.25 -56.10 9.54
CA ASN A 37 2.85 -54.87 10.04
C ASN A 37 2.93 -53.80 8.95
N LEU A 38 3.35 -54.17 7.74
CA LEU A 38 3.41 -53.28 6.58
C LEU A 38 2.03 -52.78 6.16
N GLU A 39 1.00 -53.62 6.20
CA GLU A 39 -0.39 -53.22 5.93
C GLU A 39 -0.89 -52.17 6.95
N ILE A 40 -0.58 -52.37 8.23
CA ILE A 40 -0.92 -51.41 9.29
C ILE A 40 -0.18 -50.08 9.09
N GLU A 41 1.12 -50.14 8.80
CA GLU A 41 1.94 -48.94 8.55
C GLU A 41 1.43 -48.16 7.33
N MET A 42 1.10 -48.87 6.24
CA MET A 42 0.49 -48.26 5.05
C MET A 42 -0.83 -47.56 5.40
N GLN A 43 -1.70 -48.20 6.19
CA GLN A 43 -2.97 -47.60 6.60
C GLN A 43 -2.78 -46.38 7.50
N ALA A 44 -1.80 -46.42 8.40
CA ALA A 44 -1.43 -45.29 9.25
C ALA A 44 -0.93 -44.11 8.42
N GLU A 45 -0.06 -44.35 7.43
CA GLU A 45 0.45 -43.31 6.52
C GLU A 45 -0.64 -42.72 5.64
N LEU A 46 -1.59 -43.52 5.14
CA LEU A 46 -2.76 -43.01 4.41
C LEU A 46 -3.62 -42.10 5.29
N SER A 47 -3.84 -42.49 6.54
CA SER A 47 -4.60 -41.70 7.51
C SER A 47 -3.89 -40.38 7.83
N ARG A 48 -2.55 -40.44 7.99
CA ARG A 48 -1.70 -39.25 8.21
C ARG A 48 -1.75 -38.31 7.01
N LYS A 49 -1.65 -38.85 5.80
CA LYS A 49 -1.77 -38.07 4.55
C LYS A 49 -3.11 -37.34 4.49
N GLN A 50 -4.21 -38.04 4.71
CA GLN A 50 -5.54 -37.45 4.65
C GLN A 50 -5.71 -36.34 5.71
N GLY A 51 -5.19 -36.54 6.93
CA GLY A 51 -5.19 -35.51 7.98
C GLY A 51 -4.41 -34.26 7.58
N LEU A 52 -3.26 -34.41 6.92
CA LEU A 52 -2.47 -33.29 6.40
C LEU A 52 -3.17 -32.56 5.24
N GLU A 53 -3.78 -33.29 4.31
CA GLU A 53 -4.55 -32.69 3.21
C GLU A 53 -5.72 -31.86 3.75
N ASN A 54 -6.48 -32.39 4.70
CA ASN A 54 -7.56 -31.64 5.35
C ASN A 54 -7.05 -30.38 6.07
N THR A 55 -5.94 -30.50 6.82
CA THR A 55 -5.34 -29.35 7.53
C THR A 55 -4.86 -28.29 6.54
N LEU A 56 -4.30 -28.71 5.41
CA LEU A 56 -3.86 -27.80 4.35
C LEU A 56 -5.06 -27.05 3.75
N ASP A 57 -6.14 -27.76 3.41
CA ASP A 57 -7.35 -27.17 2.85
C ASP A 57 -8.01 -26.19 3.83
N GLU A 58 -8.13 -26.56 5.11
CA GLU A 58 -8.64 -25.67 6.16
C GLU A 58 -7.79 -24.40 6.31
N THR A 59 -6.46 -24.55 6.28
CA THR A 59 -5.53 -23.42 6.37
C THR A 59 -5.64 -22.50 5.16
N GLN A 60 -5.72 -23.06 3.95
CA GLN A 60 -5.89 -22.29 2.72
C GLN A 60 -7.23 -21.54 2.69
N CYS A 61 -8.32 -22.20 3.09
CA CYS A 61 -9.64 -21.58 3.19
C CYS A 61 -9.64 -20.43 4.18
N THR A 62 -9.06 -20.63 5.37
CA THR A 62 -8.95 -19.61 6.40
C THR A 62 -8.12 -18.41 5.92
N ALA A 63 -6.97 -18.66 5.30
CA ALA A 63 -6.12 -17.61 4.75
C ALA A 63 -6.82 -16.84 3.62
N GLY A 64 -7.54 -17.54 2.74
CA GLY A 64 -8.34 -16.93 1.67
C GLY A 64 -9.43 -16.01 2.22
N ALA A 65 -10.16 -16.45 3.25
CA ALA A 65 -11.18 -15.65 3.91
C ALA A 65 -10.59 -14.40 4.60
N GLN A 66 -9.43 -14.52 5.24
CA GLN A 66 -8.72 -13.37 5.83
C GLN A 66 -8.27 -12.37 4.77
N LEU A 67 -7.74 -12.85 3.65
CA LEU A 67 -7.33 -12.00 2.53
C LEU A 67 -8.53 -11.25 1.94
N GLN A 68 -9.66 -11.93 1.73
CA GLN A 68 -10.88 -11.30 1.25
C GLN A 68 -11.34 -10.18 2.20
N LYS A 69 -11.36 -10.44 3.51
CA LYS A 69 -11.74 -9.43 4.52
C LYS A 69 -10.84 -8.19 4.46
N ILE A 70 -9.53 -8.38 4.29
CA ILE A 70 -8.57 -7.27 4.16
C ILE A 70 -8.84 -6.50 2.86
N GLN A 71 -9.08 -7.20 1.76
CA GLN A 71 -9.38 -6.58 0.46
C GLN A 71 -10.66 -5.73 0.53
N GLU A 72 -11.72 -6.22 1.18
CA GLU A 72 -12.95 -5.49 1.40
C GLU A 72 -12.72 -4.20 2.22
N LEU A 73 -11.90 -4.28 3.27
CA LEU A 73 -11.54 -3.10 4.08
C LEU A 73 -10.76 -2.08 3.24
N ILE A 74 -9.80 -2.53 2.44
CA ILE A 74 -9.04 -1.65 1.53
C ILE A 74 -10.00 -0.94 0.58
N CYS A 75 -10.90 -1.67 -0.08
CA CYS A 75 -11.86 -1.08 -1.01
C CYS A 75 -12.78 -0.05 -0.33
N GLN A 76 -13.24 -0.31 0.89
CA GLN A 76 -14.04 0.64 1.67
C GLN A 76 -13.24 1.92 1.98
N MET A 77 -11.99 1.78 2.43
CA MET A 77 -11.13 2.92 2.73
C MET A 77 -10.81 3.75 1.48
N GLU A 78 -10.53 3.10 0.34
CA GLU A 78 -10.30 3.76 -0.94
C GLU A 78 -11.54 4.55 -1.40
N ALA A 79 -12.74 3.97 -1.22
CA ALA A 79 -14.00 4.64 -1.54
C ALA A 79 -14.23 5.86 -0.64
N GLU A 80 -14.01 5.75 0.67
CA GLU A 80 -14.11 6.88 1.60
C GLU A 80 -13.11 7.99 1.28
N LEU A 81 -11.86 7.62 0.97
CA LEU A 81 -10.81 8.56 0.60
C LEU A 81 -11.20 9.32 -0.69
N SER A 82 -11.71 8.61 -1.69
CA SER A 82 -12.23 9.22 -2.92
C SER A 82 -13.40 10.18 -2.65
N ARG A 83 -14.35 9.78 -1.79
CA ARG A 83 -15.45 10.66 -1.36
C ARG A 83 -14.94 11.96 -0.73
N VAL A 84 -14.04 11.85 0.25
CA VAL A 84 -13.48 13.04 0.95
C VAL A 84 -12.71 13.95 0.00
N ARG A 85 -11.95 13.39 -0.95
CA ARG A 85 -11.27 14.19 -1.98
C ARG A 85 -12.25 14.97 -2.85
N ASN A 86 -13.34 14.34 -3.28
CA ASN A 86 -14.38 14.99 -4.06
C ASN A 86 -15.08 16.10 -3.28
N ASP A 87 -15.43 15.83 -2.02
CA ASP A 87 -16.05 16.82 -1.13
C ASP A 87 -15.12 18.03 -0.90
N LEU A 88 -13.83 17.80 -0.67
CA LEU A 88 -12.84 18.86 -0.52
C LEU A 88 -12.70 19.70 -1.80
N SER A 89 -12.67 19.04 -2.97
CA SER A 89 -12.61 19.75 -4.25
C SER A 89 -13.85 20.61 -4.47
N ARG A 90 -15.04 20.12 -4.09
CA ARG A 90 -16.28 20.88 -4.16
C ARG A 90 -16.22 22.09 -3.23
N GLN A 91 -15.83 21.89 -1.97
CA GLN A 91 -15.71 22.96 -0.99
C GLN A 91 -14.68 24.02 -1.39
N SER A 92 -13.57 23.61 -2.01
CA SER A 92 -12.57 24.53 -2.56
C SER A 92 -13.14 25.44 -3.65
N ASN A 93 -13.96 24.87 -4.56
CA ASN A 93 -14.64 25.64 -5.59
C ASN A 93 -15.67 26.61 -5.01
N GLU A 94 -16.49 26.17 -4.06
CA GLU A 94 -17.45 27.02 -3.35
C GLU A 94 -16.73 28.18 -2.63
N TYR A 95 -15.63 27.89 -1.96
CA TYR A 95 -14.80 28.91 -1.30
C TYR A 95 -14.25 29.94 -2.28
N LYS A 96 -13.78 29.51 -3.45
CA LYS A 96 -13.28 30.42 -4.50
C LYS A 96 -14.38 31.36 -5.00
N ILE A 97 -15.59 30.86 -5.20
CA ILE A 97 -16.74 31.67 -5.60
C ILE A 97 -17.07 32.70 -4.50
N LEU A 98 -17.10 32.27 -3.24
CA LEU A 98 -17.38 33.16 -2.12
C LEU A 98 -16.33 34.27 -1.99
N LEU A 99 -15.05 33.93 -2.21
CA LEU A 99 -13.95 34.89 -2.20
C LEU A 99 -14.10 35.93 -3.31
N ASP A 100 -14.48 35.52 -4.52
CA ASP A 100 -14.73 36.44 -5.64
C ASP A 100 -15.87 37.43 -5.32
N ILE A 101 -16.99 36.93 -4.78
CA ILE A 101 -18.11 37.76 -4.33
C ILE A 101 -17.65 38.76 -3.26
N LYS A 102 -16.88 38.29 -2.26
CA LYS A 102 -16.34 39.14 -1.20
C LYS A 102 -15.48 40.26 -1.79
N SER A 103 -14.54 39.94 -2.68
CA SER A 103 -13.67 40.94 -3.31
C SER A 103 -14.45 41.96 -4.15
N ARG A 104 -15.52 41.54 -4.83
CA ARG A 104 -16.41 42.47 -5.54
C ARG A 104 -17.13 43.43 -4.59
N LEU A 105 -17.67 42.91 -3.49
CA LEU A 105 -18.32 43.74 -2.46
C LEU A 105 -17.35 44.71 -1.79
N GLU A 106 -16.10 44.29 -1.52
CA GLU A 106 -15.05 45.18 -0.99
C GLU A 106 -14.76 46.34 -1.96
N ASN A 107 -14.71 46.08 -3.27
CA ASN A 107 -14.55 47.12 -4.29
C ASN A 107 -15.75 48.07 -4.37
N GLU A 108 -16.98 47.54 -4.28
CA GLU A 108 -18.21 48.35 -4.23
C GLU A 108 -18.19 49.28 -3.01
N ILE A 109 -17.87 48.76 -1.81
CA ILE A 109 -17.76 49.54 -0.58
C ILE A 109 -16.68 50.63 -0.71
N ALA A 110 -15.51 50.31 -1.28
CA ALA A 110 -14.45 51.29 -1.51
C ALA A 110 -14.91 52.43 -2.44
N THR A 111 -15.68 52.08 -3.48
CA THR A 111 -16.28 53.05 -4.41
C THR A 111 -17.32 53.92 -3.70
N TYR A 112 -18.22 53.32 -2.92
CA TYR A 112 -19.21 54.07 -2.14
C TYR A 112 -18.57 55.04 -1.15
N ARG A 113 -17.51 54.62 -0.44
CA ARG A 113 -16.73 55.51 0.44
C ARG A 113 -16.16 56.70 -0.32
N ARG A 114 -15.52 56.45 -1.48
CA ARG A 114 -14.96 57.52 -2.31
C ARG A 114 -16.02 58.50 -2.82
N LEU A 115 -17.21 58.02 -3.20
CA LEU A 115 -18.29 58.90 -3.65
C LEU A 115 -18.80 59.79 -2.51
N ILE A 116 -18.94 59.24 -1.29
CA ILE A 116 -19.32 60.01 -0.10
C ILE A 116 -18.24 61.05 0.22
N ASP A 117 -16.95 60.66 0.22
CA ASP A 117 -15.83 61.58 0.47
C ASP A 117 -15.68 62.65 -0.63
N GLY A 118 -15.98 62.31 -1.88
CA GLY A 118 -15.99 63.20 -3.04
C GLY A 118 -17.13 64.24 -2.99
N ASN A 119 -18.31 63.82 -2.54
CA ASN A 119 -19.45 64.73 -2.34
C ASN A 119 -19.21 65.69 -1.16
N ASN A 120 -18.38 65.30 -0.18
CA ASN A 120 -17.96 66.15 0.93
C ASN A 120 -16.81 67.12 0.56
N SER A 121 -16.14 66.93 -0.59
CA SER A 121 -15.01 67.77 -1.04
C SER A 121 -15.36 68.69 -2.20
N SER A 122 -16.44 68.41 -2.94
CA SER A 122 -16.92 69.31 -4.00
C SER A 122 -17.50 70.63 -3.48
N GLU A 123 -17.81 70.73 -2.19
CA GLU A 123 -18.18 72.02 -1.57
C GLU A 123 -16.93 72.87 -1.19
N LEU A 124 -15.70 72.34 -1.32
CA LEU A 124 -14.51 72.97 -0.73
C LEU A 124 -13.24 72.98 -1.59
N SER A 125 -13.32 73.05 -2.92
CA SER A 125 -12.11 73.26 -3.75
C SER A 125 -12.34 74.02 -5.06
N THR A 126 -12.52 75.33 -4.95
CA THR A 126 -11.93 76.27 -5.91
C THR A 126 -10.52 76.59 -5.46
N ASN A 127 -9.48 76.05 -6.10
CA ASN A 127 -8.16 76.68 -6.25
C ASN A 127 -7.22 75.83 -7.11
N LEU A 128 -7.13 76.20 -8.39
CA LEU A 128 -6.04 75.82 -9.27
C LEU A 128 -4.72 76.42 -8.74
N LYS A 129 -3.72 75.59 -8.44
CA LYS A 129 -2.33 76.05 -8.29
C LYS A 129 -1.41 75.21 -9.16
N ASP A 130 -0.82 75.87 -10.15
CA ASP A 130 0.31 75.42 -10.94
C ASP A 130 1.39 74.82 -10.03
N THR A 131 1.66 73.53 -10.21
CA THR A 131 2.79 72.88 -9.56
C THR A 131 3.97 72.92 -10.52
N ASN A 132 5.00 73.71 -10.16
CA ASN A 132 6.29 73.75 -10.85
C ASN A 132 7.02 72.39 -10.65
N ARG A 133 6.66 71.39 -11.46
CA ARG A 133 7.24 70.03 -11.39
C ARG A 133 8.58 70.01 -12.12
N LYS A 134 9.66 69.69 -11.41
CA LYS A 134 10.99 69.40 -11.99
C LYS A 134 11.22 67.89 -12.02
N VAL A 135 11.76 67.35 -13.10
CA VAL A 135 12.18 65.94 -13.17
C VAL A 135 13.67 65.85 -12.91
N LYS A 136 14.04 64.93 -12.00
CA LYS A 136 15.43 64.57 -11.73
C LYS A 136 15.75 63.26 -12.43
N THR A 137 16.76 63.26 -13.28
CA THR A 137 17.31 62.05 -13.88
C THR A 137 18.57 61.66 -13.13
N ILE A 138 18.60 60.43 -12.61
CA ILE A 138 19.73 59.86 -11.88
C ILE A 138 20.36 58.78 -12.77
N VAL A 139 21.64 58.95 -13.09
CA VAL A 139 22.44 57.93 -13.79
C VAL A 139 23.44 57.37 -12.78
N GLN A 140 23.42 56.05 -12.61
CA GLN A 140 24.33 55.31 -11.73
C GLN A 140 25.09 54.25 -12.51
N ASP A 141 26.41 54.25 -12.34
CA ASP A 141 27.27 53.19 -12.85
C ASP A 141 27.43 52.13 -11.74
N MET A 142 27.09 50.88 -12.07
CA MET A 142 27.16 49.74 -11.13
C MET A 142 28.26 48.76 -11.55
N VAL A 143 29.08 48.33 -10.59
CA VAL A 143 30.04 47.23 -10.76
C VAL A 143 29.85 46.26 -9.60
N ASN A 144 29.59 44.98 -9.90
CA ASN A 144 29.41 43.90 -8.91
C ASN A 144 28.36 44.23 -7.82
N GLY A 145 27.26 44.86 -8.22
CA GLY A 145 26.18 45.22 -7.29
C GLY A 145 26.50 46.38 -6.34
N THR A 146 27.67 47.03 -6.49
CA THR A 146 28.04 48.24 -5.74
C THR A 146 28.01 49.45 -6.67
N VAL A 147 27.35 50.53 -6.25
CA VAL A 147 27.30 51.80 -7.00
C VAL A 147 28.64 52.49 -6.86
N VAL A 148 29.37 52.63 -7.98
CA VAL A 148 30.71 53.24 -7.99
C VAL A 148 30.68 54.72 -8.41
N ASN A 149 29.62 55.16 -9.09
CA ASN A 149 29.45 56.54 -9.53
C ASN A 149 27.96 56.91 -9.61
N SER A 150 27.62 58.16 -9.27
CA SER A 150 26.25 58.67 -9.29
C SER A 150 26.24 60.13 -9.73
N LYS A 151 25.50 60.44 -10.80
CA LYS A 151 25.32 61.81 -11.30
C LYS A 151 23.83 62.14 -11.40
N ILE A 152 23.45 63.29 -10.83
CA ILE A 152 22.08 63.79 -10.82
C ILE A 152 22.01 65.03 -11.70
N SER A 153 21.05 65.06 -12.63
CA SER A 153 20.74 66.24 -13.42
C SER A 153 19.26 66.60 -13.27
N GLU A 154 18.98 67.88 -13.06
CA GLU A 154 17.62 68.42 -12.97
C GLU A 154 17.31 69.19 -14.24
N ILE A 155 16.28 68.77 -14.96
CA ILE A 155 15.82 69.47 -16.16
C ILE A 155 14.42 70.02 -15.85
N PRO A 156 14.17 71.33 -16.05
CA PRO A 156 12.84 71.88 -15.89
C PRO A 156 11.91 71.28 -16.95
N LEU A 157 10.74 70.76 -16.55
CA LEU A 157 9.69 70.43 -17.52
C LEU A 157 9.16 71.75 -18.09
N LYS A 158 9.47 72.02 -19.35
CA LYS A 158 8.63 72.90 -20.16
C LYS A 158 7.50 72.02 -20.70
N LEU A 159 6.25 72.35 -20.37
CA LEU A 159 5.11 71.84 -21.12
C LEU A 159 5.19 72.31 -22.57
#